data_AF-A0A834JQU7-F1
#
_entry.id   AF-A0A834JQU7-F1
#
_cell.length_a   1.000
_cell.length_b   1.000
_cell.length_c   1.000
_cell.angle_alpha   90.00
_cell.angle_beta   90.00
_cell.angle_gamma   90.00
#
_symmetry.space_group_name_H-M   'P 1'
#
loop_
_entity.id
_entity.type
_entity.pdbx_description
1 polymer ?
#
loop_
_entity_poly.entity_id
_entity_poly.type
_entity_poly.pdbx_seq_one_letter_code
_entity_poly.pdbx_strand_id
1 'polypeptide(L)'
;MVVCNVECVDKIIKYLDVSPDKLRFCENNVKIMITNINNLQADESVTYFSTLIQTLVKNSIYPDILGNDKETQALTRQWLEYIIICINYADTSAHAKRVLKELNVALSDHTYLSGTKRTIADIALYYTLYKIMSELSHQEKAQYVHVSRWFDNVQQDKKLRQTLDLISFNLMHLFL
;
A
#
# COMPACT_ATOMS: atom_id res chain seq x y z
N MET A 1 15.63 -4.81 -3.13
CA MET A 1 15.20 -5.03 -1.72
C MET A 1 13.68 -5.06 -1.69
N VAL A 2 13.06 -6.14 -1.21
CA VAL A 2 11.59 -6.32 -1.24
C VAL A 2 10.91 -5.25 -0.37
N VAL A 3 10.02 -4.45 -0.96
CA VAL A 3 9.42 -3.27 -0.32
C VAL A 3 8.18 -3.61 0.51
N CYS A 4 7.46 -4.70 0.18
CA CYS A 4 6.46 -5.34 1.05
C CYS A 4 7.15 -6.13 2.17
N ASN A 5 7.83 -5.36 3.00
CA ASN A 5 8.52 -5.74 4.22
C ASN A 5 7.48 -5.99 5.34
N VAL A 6 7.86 -6.82 6.32
CA VAL A 6 7.30 -6.89 7.69
C VAL A 6 6.79 -5.52 8.19
N GLU A 7 7.57 -4.46 8.00
CA GLU A 7 7.23 -3.09 8.40
C GLU A 7 5.95 -2.56 7.74
N CYS A 8 5.71 -2.86 6.46
CA CYS A 8 4.47 -2.47 5.78
C CYS A 8 3.25 -3.15 6.44
N VAL A 9 3.38 -4.46 6.71
CA VAL A 9 2.34 -5.24 7.38
C VAL A 9 2.09 -4.73 8.79
N ASP A 10 3.14 -4.40 9.55
CA ASP A 10 3.02 -3.84 10.91
C ASP A 10 2.28 -2.51 10.92
N LYS A 11 2.57 -1.62 9.96
CA LYS A 11 1.84 -0.36 9.81
C LYS A 11 0.37 -0.63 9.45
N ILE A 12 0.07 -1.59 8.58
CA ILE A 12 -1.32 -1.96 8.24
C ILE A 12 -2.06 -2.53 9.46
N ILE A 13 -1.43 -3.41 10.24
CA ILE A 13 -2.02 -3.97 11.48
C ILE A 13 -2.40 -2.84 12.44
N LYS A 14 -1.49 -1.87 12.65
CA LYS A 14 -1.74 -0.69 13.48
C LYS A 14 -2.88 0.17 12.93
N TYR A 15 -2.93 0.38 11.62
CA TYR A 15 -4.01 1.16 11.01
C TYR A 15 -5.39 0.51 11.17
N LEU A 16 -5.44 -0.81 11.05
CA LEU A 16 -6.68 -1.59 11.14
C LEU A 16 -7.16 -1.82 12.59
N ASP A 17 -6.42 -1.34 13.60
CA ASP A 17 -6.69 -1.58 15.02
C ASP A 17 -6.92 -3.07 15.35
N VAL A 18 -6.19 -3.96 14.67
CA VAL A 18 -6.31 -5.40 14.92
C VAL A 18 -5.60 -5.72 16.23
N SER A 19 -6.36 -6.14 17.25
CA SER A 19 -5.79 -6.50 18.55
C SER A 19 -4.84 -7.69 18.41
N PRO A 20 -3.67 -7.69 19.10
CA PRO A 20 -2.74 -8.82 19.11
C PRO A 20 -3.37 -10.15 19.51
N ASP A 21 -4.43 -10.12 20.32
CA ASP A 21 -5.16 -11.31 20.74
C ASP A 21 -6.02 -11.90 19.62
N LYS A 22 -6.60 -11.07 18.74
CA LYS A 22 -7.36 -11.53 17.57
C LYS A 22 -6.47 -12.22 16.53
N LEU A 23 -5.18 -11.88 16.53
CA LEU A 23 -4.17 -12.53 15.71
C LEU A 23 -3.80 -13.94 16.23
N ARG A 24 -4.16 -14.28 17.47
CA ARG A 24 -3.90 -15.60 18.10
C ARG A 24 -4.96 -16.65 17.82
N PHE A 25 -6.14 -16.25 17.32
CA PHE A 25 -7.27 -17.14 17.05
C PHE A 25 -7.41 -17.48 15.57
N CYS A 26 -6.46 -18.21 14.99
CA CYS A 26 -6.86 -19.22 14.01
C CYS A 26 -6.12 -20.52 14.33
N GLU A 27 -6.89 -21.50 14.76
CA GLU A 27 -6.44 -22.87 14.92
C GLU A 27 -5.75 -23.32 13.61
N ASN A 28 -4.52 -23.79 13.79
CA ASN A 28 -3.65 -24.51 12.87
C ASN A 28 -2.91 -23.77 11.74
N ASN A 29 -3.25 -22.54 11.32
CA ASN A 29 -2.50 -21.86 10.22
C ASN A 29 -2.05 -20.41 10.47
N VAL A 30 -2.71 -19.62 11.33
CA VAL A 30 -2.40 -18.17 11.45
C VAL A 30 -1.40 -17.85 12.56
N LYS A 31 -1.32 -18.69 13.60
CA LYS A 31 -0.22 -18.62 14.59
C LYS A 31 1.14 -18.91 13.95
N ILE A 32 1.16 -19.67 12.86
CA ILE A 32 2.37 -19.88 12.07
C ILE A 32 2.71 -18.58 11.33
N MET A 33 1.77 -17.87 10.72
CA MET A 33 2.06 -16.74 9.84
C MET A 33 2.79 -15.55 10.50
N ILE A 34 2.42 -15.10 11.70
CA ILE A 34 3.07 -13.95 12.35
C ILE A 34 4.43 -14.33 12.94
N THR A 35 4.55 -15.55 13.46
CA THR A 35 5.83 -16.10 13.92
C THR A 35 6.75 -16.44 12.75
N ASN A 36 6.17 -16.74 11.58
CA ASN A 36 6.88 -17.06 10.35
C ASN A 36 7.22 -15.79 9.54
N ILE A 37 6.56 -14.63 9.67
CA ILE A 37 7.04 -13.39 9.01
C ILE A 37 8.52 -13.09 9.33
N ASN A 38 8.97 -13.40 10.55
CA ASN A 38 10.38 -13.29 10.94
C ASN A 38 11.29 -14.38 10.36
N ASN A 39 10.72 -15.50 9.88
CA ASN A 39 11.42 -16.68 9.35
C ASN A 39 11.11 -16.97 7.85
N LEU A 40 10.25 -16.18 7.21
CA LEU A 40 9.84 -16.34 5.82
C LEU A 40 11.02 -15.93 4.94
N GLN A 41 11.46 -16.85 4.09
CA GLN A 41 12.35 -16.48 2.99
C GLN A 41 11.60 -15.52 2.07
N ALA A 42 12.33 -14.58 1.44
CA ALA A 42 11.75 -13.49 0.66
C ALA A 42 10.78 -13.94 -0.46
N ASP A 43 10.89 -15.18 -0.94
CA ASP A 43 9.99 -15.75 -1.96
C ASP A 43 8.63 -16.22 -1.41
N GLU A 44 8.57 -16.70 -0.15
CA GLU A 44 7.32 -17.21 0.43
C GLU A 44 6.41 -16.07 0.91
N SER A 45 6.98 -14.94 1.37
CA SER A 45 6.20 -13.78 1.84
C SER A 45 5.36 -13.11 0.73
N VAL A 46 5.85 -13.18 -0.51
CA VAL A 46 5.20 -12.67 -1.72
C VAL A 46 3.88 -13.41 -1.98
N THR A 47 3.84 -14.72 -1.77
CA THR A 47 2.66 -15.57 -2.10
C THR A 47 1.46 -15.33 -1.17
N TYR A 48 1.69 -14.84 0.04
CA TYR A 48 0.63 -14.74 1.05
C TYR A 48 0.22 -13.32 1.42
N PHE A 49 0.84 -12.29 0.86
CA PHE A 49 0.56 -10.90 1.26
C PHE A 49 -0.92 -10.52 1.06
N SER A 50 -1.47 -10.75 -0.12
CA SER A 50 -2.88 -10.44 -0.42
C SER A 50 -3.84 -11.17 0.51
N THR A 51 -3.61 -12.47 0.76
CA THR A 51 -4.40 -13.29 1.67
C THR A 51 -4.28 -12.83 3.12
N LEU A 52 -3.08 -12.43 3.55
CA LEU A 52 -2.83 -11.88 4.89
C LEU A 52 -3.61 -10.59 5.09
N ILE A 53 -3.46 -9.63 4.17
CA ILE A 53 -4.13 -8.33 4.25
C ILE A 53 -5.64 -8.52 4.29
N GLN A 54 -6.20 -9.40 3.45
CA GLN A 54 -7.64 -9.71 3.48
C GLN A 54 -8.08 -10.33 4.81
N THR A 55 -7.25 -11.20 5.40
CA THR A 55 -7.54 -11.81 6.72
C THR A 55 -7.50 -10.76 7.83
N LEU A 56 -6.51 -9.85 7.80
CA LEU A 56 -6.43 -8.73 8.74
C LEU A 56 -7.66 -7.82 8.65
N VAL A 57 -8.08 -7.46 7.44
CA VAL A 57 -9.28 -6.64 7.22
C VAL A 57 -10.53 -7.32 7.79
N LYS A 58 -10.73 -8.63 7.53
CA LYS A 58 -11.88 -9.38 8.07
C LYS A 58 -11.91 -9.42 9.60
N ASN A 59 -10.76 -9.40 10.25
CA ASN A 59 -10.64 -9.42 11.72
C ASN A 59 -10.55 -8.02 12.35
N SER A 60 -10.51 -6.98 11.52
CA SER A 60 -10.50 -5.58 11.94
C SER A 60 -11.91 -5.07 12.25
N ILE A 61 -11.99 -3.84 12.77
CA ILE A 61 -13.25 -3.11 12.90
C ILE A 61 -13.68 -2.42 11.59
N TYR A 62 -12.93 -2.61 10.49
CA TYR A 62 -13.15 -1.97 9.19
C TYR A 62 -13.32 -2.98 8.05
N PRO A 63 -14.21 -4.00 8.14
CA PRO A 63 -14.34 -5.02 7.09
C PRO A 63 -14.67 -4.43 5.71
N ASP A 64 -15.41 -3.33 5.68
CA ASP A 64 -15.84 -2.61 4.47
C ASP A 64 -14.68 -1.97 3.69
N ILE A 65 -13.49 -1.86 4.28
CA ILE A 65 -12.31 -1.28 3.60
C ILE A 65 -11.77 -2.18 2.47
N LEU A 66 -12.25 -3.43 2.38
CA LEU A 66 -12.00 -4.29 1.23
C LEU A 66 -12.87 -3.93 0.01
N GLY A 67 -13.94 -3.17 0.21
CA GLY A 67 -14.95 -2.86 -0.79
C GLY A 67 -16.31 -3.49 -0.48
N ASN A 68 -17.39 -2.75 -0.77
CA ASN A 68 -18.77 -3.15 -0.43
C ASN A 68 -19.48 -3.92 -1.55
N ASP A 69 -18.91 -3.92 -2.75
CA ASP A 69 -19.43 -4.60 -3.93
C ASP A 69 -18.33 -5.48 -4.56
N LYS A 70 -18.74 -6.39 -5.44
CA LYS A 70 -17.85 -7.39 -6.04
C LYS A 70 -16.79 -6.77 -6.94
N GLU A 71 -17.10 -5.66 -7.62
CA GLU A 71 -16.18 -4.99 -8.53
C GLU A 71 -15.08 -4.30 -7.72
N THR A 72 -15.44 -3.51 -6.71
CA THR A 72 -14.48 -2.87 -5.80
C THR A 72 -13.60 -3.90 -5.10
N GLN A 73 -14.17 -5.03 -4.65
CA GLN A 73 -13.38 -6.11 -4.04
C GLN A 73 -12.40 -6.75 -5.03
N ALA A 74 -12.82 -6.97 -6.29
CA ALA A 74 -11.95 -7.52 -7.32
C ALA A 74 -10.79 -6.58 -7.66
N LEU A 75 -11.09 -5.29 -7.87
CA LEU A 75 -10.08 -4.25 -8.12
C LEU A 75 -9.11 -4.13 -6.94
N THR A 76 -9.63 -4.12 -5.71
CA THR A 76 -8.80 -4.05 -4.50
C THR A 76 -7.81 -5.23 -4.42
N ARG A 77 -8.27 -6.45 -4.73
CA ARG A 77 -7.38 -7.62 -4.80
C ARG A 77 -6.35 -7.50 -5.91
N GLN A 78 -6.76 -7.11 -7.11
CA GLN A 78 -5.86 -6.90 -8.25
C GLN A 78 -4.73 -5.92 -7.88
N TRP A 79 -5.05 -4.83 -7.19
CA TRP A 79 -4.05 -3.86 -6.77
C TRP A 79 -3.11 -4.39 -5.69
N LEU A 80 -3.60 -5.20 -4.75
CA LEU A 80 -2.72 -5.90 -3.79
C LEU A 80 -1.74 -6.85 -4.50
N GLU A 81 -2.17 -7.57 -5.53
CA GLU A 81 -1.27 -8.40 -6.35
C GLU A 81 -0.26 -7.56 -7.14
N TYR A 82 -0.72 -6.46 -7.76
CA TYR A 82 0.15 -5.55 -8.50
C TYR A 82 1.27 -4.97 -7.62
N ILE A 83 0.96 -4.57 -6.39
CA ILE A 83 1.95 -4.07 -5.41
C ILE A 83 3.06 -5.12 -5.22
N ILE A 84 2.67 -6.38 -5.11
CA ILE A 84 3.60 -7.49 -4.86
C ILE A 84 4.44 -7.83 -6.09
N ILE A 85 3.86 -7.83 -7.28
CA ILE A 85 4.56 -8.24 -8.51
C ILE A 85 5.41 -7.11 -9.08
N CYS A 86 4.96 -5.86 -8.97
CA CYS A 86 5.60 -4.73 -9.64
C CYS A 86 6.41 -3.85 -8.71
N ILE A 87 5.90 -3.54 -7.52
CA ILE A 87 6.50 -2.53 -6.62
C ILE A 87 7.59 -3.15 -5.75
N ASN A 88 7.45 -4.41 -5.36
CA ASN A 88 8.51 -5.12 -4.62
C ASN A 88 9.85 -5.19 -5.36
N TYR A 89 9.81 -5.14 -6.68
CA TYR A 89 10.98 -5.19 -7.55
C TYR A 89 11.29 -3.83 -8.19
N ALA A 90 10.72 -2.75 -7.64
CA ALA A 90 10.99 -1.38 -8.08
C ALA A 90 12.23 -0.77 -7.42
N ASP A 91 13.27 -1.57 -7.19
CA ASP A 91 14.53 -1.13 -6.58
C ASP A 91 15.49 -0.46 -7.58
N THR A 92 15.25 -0.63 -8.88
CA THR A 92 15.95 0.12 -9.93
C THR A 92 15.14 1.34 -10.38
N SER A 93 15.83 2.41 -10.78
CA SER A 93 15.19 3.62 -11.33
C SER A 93 14.30 3.32 -12.54
N ALA A 94 14.66 2.34 -13.37
CA ALA A 94 13.85 1.94 -14.53
C ALA A 94 12.52 1.29 -14.12
N HIS A 95 12.55 0.38 -13.15
CA HIS A 95 11.32 -0.26 -12.64
C HIS A 95 10.45 0.72 -11.85
N ALA A 96 11.04 1.59 -11.04
CA ALA A 96 10.32 2.65 -10.34
C ALA A 96 9.60 3.58 -11.34
N LYS A 97 10.28 4.03 -12.40
CA LYS A 97 9.65 4.85 -13.46
C LYS A 97 8.52 4.12 -14.17
N ARG A 98 8.67 2.82 -14.45
CA ARG A 98 7.59 2.00 -15.03
C ARG A 98 6.36 1.98 -14.11
N VAL A 99 6.56 1.65 -12.83
CA VAL A 99 5.48 1.61 -11.82
C VAL A 99 4.78 2.96 -11.71
N LEU A 100 5.53 4.06 -11.65
CA LEU A 100 4.97 5.41 -11.55
C LEU A 100 4.15 5.77 -12.79
N LYS A 101 4.58 5.40 -14.00
CA LYS A 101 3.80 5.60 -15.23
C LYS A 101 2.49 4.82 -15.22
N GLU A 102 2.54 3.54 -14.87
CA GLU A 102 1.37 2.65 -14.83
C GLU A 102 0.34 3.16 -13.80
N LEU A 103 0.79 3.53 -12.59
CA LEU A 103 -0.06 4.11 -11.56
C LEU A 103 -0.63 5.47 -11.96
N ASN A 104 0.15 6.30 -12.66
CA ASN A 104 -0.31 7.62 -13.09
C ASN A 104 -1.44 7.53 -14.12
N VAL A 105 -1.41 6.53 -15.01
CA VAL A 105 -2.51 6.24 -15.94
C VAL A 105 -3.72 5.73 -15.16
N ALA A 106 -3.54 4.76 -14.27
CA ALA A 106 -4.63 4.16 -13.51
C ALA A 106 -5.37 5.14 -12.58
N LEU A 107 -4.67 6.14 -12.06
CA LEU A 107 -5.22 7.17 -11.16
C LEU A 107 -5.68 8.43 -11.91
N SER A 108 -5.69 8.43 -13.24
CA SER A 108 -5.99 9.63 -14.04
C SER A 108 -7.45 10.09 -13.89
N ASP A 109 -8.37 9.15 -13.74
CA ASP A 109 -9.82 9.32 -13.64
C ASP A 109 -10.40 8.86 -12.28
N HIS A 110 -9.56 8.38 -11.36
CA HIS A 110 -9.97 7.83 -10.08
C HIS A 110 -9.35 8.57 -8.89
N THR A 111 -10.11 8.79 -7.82
CA THR A 111 -9.56 9.38 -6.58
C THR A 111 -8.68 8.41 -5.80
N TYR A 112 -9.02 7.12 -5.85
CA TYR A 112 -8.34 5.99 -5.21
C TYR A 112 -8.24 4.84 -6.20
N LEU A 113 -7.41 3.83 -5.90
CA LEU A 113 -7.13 2.73 -6.83
C LEU A 113 -8.37 1.94 -7.28
N SER A 114 -9.33 1.78 -6.37
CA SER A 114 -10.56 1.01 -6.62
C SER A 114 -11.80 1.92 -6.78
N GLY A 115 -11.61 3.19 -7.15
CA GLY A 115 -12.71 4.11 -7.42
C GLY A 115 -12.67 5.41 -6.63
N THR A 116 -13.82 5.78 -6.05
CA THR A 116 -13.99 7.05 -5.30
C THR A 116 -13.83 6.90 -3.80
N LYS A 117 -13.81 5.66 -3.29
CA LYS A 117 -13.58 5.35 -1.88
C LYS A 117 -12.23 4.69 -1.70
N ARG A 118 -11.54 5.08 -0.63
CA ARG A 118 -10.27 4.48 -0.22
C ARG A 118 -10.49 3.03 0.21
N THR A 119 -9.59 2.15 -0.23
CA THR A 119 -9.58 0.73 0.12
C THR A 119 -8.27 0.34 0.79
N ILE A 120 -8.15 -0.91 1.22
CA ILE A 120 -6.91 -1.45 1.77
C ILE A 120 -5.75 -1.44 0.75
N ALA A 121 -6.06 -1.46 -0.55
CA ALA A 121 -5.06 -1.37 -1.60
C ALA A 121 -4.36 0.00 -1.58
N ASP A 122 -5.08 1.09 -1.33
CA ASP A 122 -4.48 2.43 -1.25
C ASP A 122 -3.51 2.54 -0.05
N ILE A 123 -3.86 1.90 1.07
CA ILE A 123 -3.05 1.89 2.29
C ILE A 123 -1.76 1.10 2.06
N ALA A 124 -1.89 -0.11 1.48
CA ALA A 124 -0.74 -0.93 1.13
C ALA A 124 0.15 -0.24 0.10
N LEU A 125 -0.44 0.42 -0.91
CA LEU A 125 0.30 1.17 -1.92
C LEU A 125 1.04 2.34 -1.28
N TYR A 126 0.41 3.07 -0.34
CA TYR A 126 1.05 4.23 0.29
C TYR A 126 2.35 3.85 0.98
N TYR A 127 2.35 2.81 1.81
CA TYR A 127 3.56 2.38 2.52
C TYR A 127 4.63 1.84 1.57
N THR A 128 4.22 1.12 0.52
CA THR A 128 5.17 0.54 -0.43
C THR A 128 5.76 1.58 -1.39
N LEU A 129 5.00 2.62 -1.73
CA LEU A 129 5.45 3.70 -2.61
C LEU A 129 6.17 4.82 -1.85
N TYR A 130 6.06 4.87 -0.52
CA TYR A 130 6.59 5.96 0.30
C TYR A 130 8.06 6.28 0.01
N LYS A 131 8.93 5.27 0.02
CA LYS A 131 10.36 5.46 -0.24
C LYS A 131 10.60 6.08 -1.63
N ILE A 132 9.97 5.52 -2.66
CA ILE A 132 10.08 6.02 -4.03
C ILE A 132 9.64 7.50 -4.09
N MET A 133 8.47 7.83 -3.53
CA MET A 133 7.94 9.20 -3.55
C MET A 133 8.78 10.20 -2.74
N SER A 134 9.44 9.73 -1.67
CA SER A 134 10.31 10.55 -0.83
C SER A 134 11.62 10.94 -1.55
N GLU A 135 12.08 10.11 -2.49
CA GLU A 135 13.31 10.30 -3.25
C GLU A 135 13.11 11.12 -4.53
N LEU A 136 11.88 11.25 -5.01
CA LEU A 136 11.57 12.04 -6.22
C LEU A 136 11.77 13.54 -5.99
N SER A 137 12.41 14.19 -6.95
CA SER A 137 12.43 15.65 -7.06
C SER A 137 11.03 16.23 -7.31
N HIS A 138 10.85 17.53 -7.06
CA HIS A 138 9.59 18.23 -7.38
C HIS A 138 9.24 18.13 -8.87
N GLN A 139 10.26 18.17 -9.75
CA GLN A 139 10.05 18.06 -11.19
C GLN A 139 9.59 16.66 -11.59
N GLU A 140 10.16 15.61 -11.00
CA GLU A 140 9.71 14.23 -11.25
C GLU A 140 8.30 13.99 -10.70
N LYS A 141 7.96 14.54 -9.52
CA LYS A 141 6.60 14.49 -8.98
C LYS A 141 5.58 15.15 -9.94
N ALA A 142 5.96 16.23 -10.61
CA ALA A 142 5.12 16.89 -11.62
C ALA A 142 4.88 16.02 -12.87
N GLN A 143 5.81 15.14 -13.24
CA GLN A 143 5.62 14.19 -14.35
C GLN A 143 4.58 13.12 -14.03
N TYR A 144 4.34 12.83 -12.74
CA TYR A 144 3.38 11.83 -12.27
C TYR A 144 2.27 12.50 -11.44
N VAL A 145 1.61 13.52 -12.01
CA VAL A 145 0.66 14.39 -11.30
C VAL A 145 -0.49 13.62 -10.61
N HIS A 146 -0.99 12.54 -11.21
CA HIS A 146 -2.11 11.77 -10.63
C HIS A 146 -1.66 10.94 -9.45
N VAL A 147 -0.46 10.35 -9.52
CA VAL A 147 0.18 9.64 -8.39
C VAL A 147 0.49 10.63 -7.28
N SER A 148 1.08 11.78 -7.62
CA SER A 148 1.41 12.84 -6.65
C SER A 148 0.18 13.34 -5.91
N ARG A 149 -0.91 13.64 -6.63
CA ARG A 149 -2.20 14.03 -6.04
C ARG A 149 -2.78 12.94 -5.15
N TRP A 150 -2.80 11.69 -5.63
CA TRP A 150 -3.29 10.56 -4.85
C TRP A 150 -2.48 10.38 -3.56
N PHE A 151 -1.16 10.42 -3.65
CA PHE A 151 -0.26 10.25 -2.52
C PHE A 151 -0.45 11.38 -1.51
N ASP A 152 -0.51 12.62 -1.99
CA ASP A 152 -0.73 13.79 -1.14
C ASP A 152 -2.07 13.74 -0.41
N ASN A 153 -3.12 13.26 -1.08
CA ASN A 153 -4.44 13.05 -0.48
C ASN A 153 -4.41 11.93 0.58
N VAL A 154 -3.79 10.78 0.28
CA VAL A 154 -3.74 9.62 1.19
C VAL A 154 -2.94 9.95 2.44
N GLN A 155 -1.81 10.66 2.32
CA GLN A 155 -0.95 10.97 3.45
C GLN A 155 -1.58 11.94 4.45
N GLN A 156 -2.64 12.69 4.10
CA GLN A 156 -3.28 13.63 5.04
C GLN A 156 -3.91 12.93 6.26
N ASP A 157 -4.27 11.66 6.12
CA ASP A 157 -4.78 10.86 7.22
C ASP A 157 -3.66 10.53 8.21
N LYS A 158 -3.65 11.23 9.36
CA LYS A 158 -2.65 11.03 10.42
C LYS A 158 -2.62 9.60 10.97
N LYS A 159 -3.76 8.90 11.02
CA LYS A 159 -3.84 7.50 11.48
C LYS A 159 -3.09 6.58 10.52
N LEU A 160 -3.24 6.82 9.23
CA LEU A 160 -2.54 6.11 8.16
C LEU A 160 -1.06 6.49 8.13
N ARG A 161 -0.73 7.77 8.16
CA ARG A 161 0.66 8.24 8.09
C ARG A 161 1.51 7.75 9.26
N GLN A 162 0.91 7.61 10.45
CA GLN A 162 1.59 7.16 11.67
C GLN A 162 2.83 8.02 11.96
N THR A 163 4.03 7.43 11.92
CA THR A 163 5.30 8.08 12.20
C THR A 163 6.04 8.53 10.94
N LEU A 164 5.45 8.34 9.75
CA LEU A 164 6.07 8.79 8.50
C LEU A 164 5.95 10.30 8.35
N ASP A 165 6.96 10.91 7.74
CA ASP A 165 6.96 12.35 7.47
C ASP A 165 5.96 12.70 6.37
N LEU A 166 5.46 13.93 6.42
CA LEU A 166 4.65 14.48 5.34
C LEU A 166 5.57 14.83 4.16
N ILE A 167 5.39 14.16 3.03
CA ILE A 167 6.15 14.46 1.81
C ILE A 167 5.56 15.70 1.15
N SER A 168 6.38 16.73 0.94
CA SER A 168 5.94 17.95 0.25
C SER A 168 5.75 17.70 -1.25
N PHE A 169 4.62 18.21 -1.75
CA PHE A 169 4.28 18.29 -3.17
C PHE A 169 4.16 19.75 -3.63
N ASN A 170 4.84 20.69 -2.96
CA ASN A 170 4.78 22.09 -3.35
C ASN A 170 5.41 22.33 -4.73
N LEU A 171 4.56 22.40 -5.76
CA LEU A 171 4.96 22.64 -7.15
C LEU A 171 5.19 24.14 -7.44
N MET A 172 4.96 25.05 -6.49
CA MET A 172 5.15 26.49 -6.69
C MET A 172 6.60 26.84 -7.04
N HIS A 173 7.56 26.01 -6.62
CA HIS A 173 8.98 26.18 -6.93
C HIS A 173 9.36 25.79 -8.37
N LEU A 174 8.45 25.26 -9.18
CA LEU A 174 8.72 24.91 -10.59
C LEU A 174 8.52 26.09 -11.55
N PHE A 175 7.93 27.19 -11.07
CA PHE A 175 7.64 28.39 -11.86
C PHE A 175 8.52 29.60 -11.49
N LEU A 176 9.56 29.38 -10.68
CA LEU A 176 10.58 30.36 -10.29
C LEU A 176 11.95 29.91 -10.83
#